data_AF-A0A365MXY6-F1
#
_entry.id   AF-A0A365MXY6-F1
#
_cell.length_a   1.000
_cell.length_b   1.000
_cell.length_c   1.000
_cell.angle_alpha   90.00
_cell.angle_beta   90.00
_cell.angle_gamma   90.00
#
_symmetry.space_group_name_H-M   'P 1'
#
loop_
_entity.id
_entity.type
_entity.pdbx_description
1 polymer ?
#
loop_
_entity_poly.entity_id
_entity_poly.type
_entity_poly.pdbx_seq_one_letter_code
_entity_poly.pdbx_strand_id
1 'polypeptide(L)'
;MPPTKKFEKKYEIQREINIVTTEIVTARKELESIKVEISDVQWKKIGFREIITGDDNLTDKIAAQQNHEALCDKEDELCKEKEKLQRKLPKLEERKKQLEEFKDEWTGPD
;
A
#
# COMPACT_ATOMS: atom_id res chain seq x y z
N MET A 1 6.59 21.80 -2.89
CA MET A 1 6.17 22.47 -4.16
C MET A 1 4.81 23.07 -3.89
N PRO A 2 4.54 24.34 -4.20
CA PRO A 2 3.22 24.93 -3.97
C PRO A 2 2.14 24.15 -4.74
N PRO A 3 0.86 24.19 -4.30
CA PRO A 3 -0.22 23.51 -5.01
C PRO A 3 -0.27 24.01 -6.46
N THR A 4 -0.09 23.10 -7.43
CA THR A 4 -0.18 23.41 -8.86
C THR A 4 -1.61 23.79 -9.29
N LYS A 5 -2.59 23.50 -8.44
CA LYS A 5 -3.99 23.84 -8.63
C LYS A 5 -4.23 25.26 -8.12
N LYS A 6 -4.70 26.14 -9.00
CA LYS A 6 -5.21 27.46 -8.59
C LYS A 6 -6.52 27.22 -7.83
N PHE A 7 -6.53 27.59 -6.55
CA PHE A 7 -7.75 27.65 -5.75
C PHE A 7 -8.34 29.06 -5.87
N GLU A 8 -9.65 29.16 -6.01
CA GLU A 8 -10.34 30.46 -6.07
C GLU A 8 -10.95 30.84 -4.72
N LYS A 9 -11.26 29.82 -3.90
CA LYS A 9 -11.95 29.97 -2.62
C LYS A 9 -11.40 29.01 -1.57
N LYS A 10 -11.45 29.40 -0.29
CA LYS A 10 -10.95 28.63 0.85
C LYS A 10 -11.62 27.26 0.97
N TYR A 11 -12.90 27.14 0.66
CA TYR A 11 -13.62 25.85 0.70
C TYR A 11 -13.03 24.81 -0.28
N GLU A 12 -12.42 25.24 -1.39
CA GLU A 12 -11.81 24.33 -2.37
C GLU A 12 -10.52 23.72 -1.82
N ILE A 13 -9.75 24.51 -1.07
CA ILE A 13 -8.56 24.03 -0.34
C ILE A 13 -8.98 23.01 0.71
N GLN A 14 -10.03 23.32 1.49
CA GLN A 14 -10.57 22.37 2.47
C GLN A 14 -11.06 21.07 1.83
N ARG A 15 -11.71 21.15 0.66
CA ARG A 15 -12.14 19.97 -0.09
C ARG A 15 -10.95 19.13 -0.52
N GLU A 16 -9.88 19.75 -1.00
CA GLU A 16 -8.64 19.05 -1.38
C GLU A 16 -7.98 18.39 -0.16
N ILE A 17 -7.92 19.05 1.00
CA ILE A 17 -7.43 18.46 2.26
C ILE A 17 -8.23 17.21 2.61
N ASN A 18 -9.55 17.24 2.47
CA ASN A 18 -10.42 16.09 2.75
C ASN A 18 -10.16 14.93 1.77
N ILE A 19 -9.97 15.24 0.48
CA ILE A 19 -9.63 14.24 -0.54
C ILE A 19 -8.30 13.57 -0.20
N VAL A 20 -7.23 14.37 0.02
CA VAL A 20 -5.90 13.84 0.35
C VAL A 20 -5.93 13.06 1.67
N THR A 21 -6.69 13.52 2.67
CA THR A 21 -6.86 12.78 3.93
C THR A 21 -7.52 11.41 3.69
N THR A 22 -8.54 11.35 2.82
CA THR A 22 -9.18 10.09 2.44
C THR A 22 -8.20 9.16 1.73
N GLU A 23 -7.42 9.70 0.79
CA GLU A 23 -6.36 8.93 0.10
C GLU A 23 -5.33 8.36 1.07
N ILE A 24 -4.90 9.13 2.08
CA ILE A 24 -3.98 8.66 3.13
C ILE A 24 -4.61 7.51 3.91
N VAL A 25 -5.86 7.65 4.34
CA VAL A 25 -6.56 6.60 5.10
C VAL A 25 -6.70 5.33 4.28
N THR A 26 -7.11 5.44 3.02
CA THR A 26 -7.22 4.30 2.11
C THR A 26 -5.86 3.63 1.90
N ALA A 27 -4.82 4.40 1.58
CA ALA A 27 -3.47 3.86 1.38
C ALA A 27 -2.92 3.16 2.64
N ARG A 28 -3.23 3.66 3.84
CA ARG A 28 -2.85 3.01 5.10
C ARG A 28 -3.60 1.68 5.29
N LYS A 29 -4.89 1.62 4.98
CA LYS A 29 -5.69 0.38 5.04
C LYS A 29 -5.18 -0.65 4.04
N GLU A 30 -4.92 -0.24 2.80
CA GLU A 30 -4.35 -1.11 1.77
C GLU A 30 -2.97 -1.64 2.20
N LEU A 31 -2.10 -0.78 2.75
CA LEU A 31 -0.79 -1.18 3.24
C LEU A 31 -0.89 -2.24 4.35
N GLU A 32 -1.85 -2.08 5.27
CA GLU A 32 -2.06 -3.06 6.33
C GLU A 32 -2.60 -4.38 5.79
N SER A 33 -3.55 -4.33 4.86
CA SER A 33 -4.05 -5.52 4.16
C SER A 33 -2.93 -6.28 3.46
N ILE A 34 -2.06 -5.58 2.74
CA ILE A 34 -0.92 -6.21 2.03
C ILE A 34 0.05 -6.88 3.02
N LYS A 35 0.32 -6.28 4.19
CA LYS A 35 1.17 -6.93 5.20
C LYS A 35 0.57 -8.23 5.70
N VAL A 36 -0.75 -8.26 5.94
CA VAL A 36 -1.46 -9.48 6.34
C VAL A 36 -1.35 -10.53 5.24
N GLU A 37 -1.60 -10.15 3.98
CA GLU A 37 -1.47 -11.07 2.84
C GLU A 37 -0.05 -11.62 2.66
N ILE A 38 0.99 -10.79 2.84
CA ILE A 38 2.39 -11.25 2.81
C ILE A 38 2.62 -12.29 3.91
N SER A 39 2.15 -12.02 5.14
CA SER A 39 2.27 -12.98 6.24
C SER A 39 1.57 -14.30 5.94
N ASP A 40 0.36 -14.26 5.37
CA ASP A 40 -0.39 -15.46 5.00
C ASP A 40 0.31 -16.26 3.90
N VAL A 41 0.86 -15.56 2.89
CA VAL A 41 1.65 -16.18 1.82
C VAL A 41 2.89 -16.87 2.39
N GLN A 42 3.61 -16.21 3.29
CA GLN A 42 4.79 -16.77 3.96
C GLN A 42 4.44 -18.04 4.75
N TRP A 43 3.34 -18.04 5.51
CA TRP A 43 2.88 -19.23 6.22
C TRP A 43 2.55 -20.39 5.29
N LYS A 44 1.86 -20.12 4.17
CA LYS A 44 1.56 -21.16 3.17
C LYS A 44 2.83 -21.72 2.52
N LYS A 45 3.82 -20.88 2.25
CA LYS A 45 5.12 -21.32 1.71
C LYS A 45 5.83 -22.27 2.67
N ILE A 46 5.81 -22.00 3.97
CA ILE A 46 6.36 -22.91 4.98
C ILE A 46 5.68 -24.28 4.88
N GLY A 47 4.34 -24.32 4.83
CA GLY A 47 3.60 -25.58 4.71
C GLY A 47 3.95 -26.36 3.43
N PHE A 48 4.06 -25.71 2.28
CA PHE A 48 4.50 -26.40 1.07
C PHE A 48 5.95 -26.87 1.13
N ARG A 49 6.84 -26.11 1.79
CA ARG A 49 8.23 -26.49 1.98
C ARG A 49 8.37 -27.75 2.83
N GLU A 50 7.53 -27.92 3.84
CA GLU A 50 7.46 -29.15 4.64
C GLU A 50 7.12 -30.36 3.76
N ILE A 51 6.12 -30.24 2.86
CA ILE A 51 5.76 -31.31 1.92
C ILE A 51 6.92 -31.63 0.97
N ILE A 52 7.56 -30.59 0.40
CA ILE A 52 8.69 -30.74 -0.54
C ILE A 52 9.87 -31.50 0.11
N THR A 53 10.17 -31.17 1.37
CA THR A 53 11.36 -31.68 2.07
C THR A 53 11.10 -32.91 2.94
N GLY A 54 9.84 -33.23 3.21
CA GLY A 54 9.41 -34.37 4.01
C GLY A 54 9.44 -35.71 3.26
N ASP A 55 8.72 -36.69 3.78
CA ASP A 55 8.67 -38.05 3.22
C ASP A 55 7.47 -38.29 2.28
N ASP A 56 6.77 -37.22 1.89
CA ASP A 56 5.64 -37.28 0.96
C ASP A 56 6.04 -37.90 -0.39
N ASN A 57 5.04 -38.43 -1.10
CA ASN A 57 5.25 -39.05 -2.40
C ASN A 57 5.68 -38.00 -3.45
N LEU A 58 6.30 -38.49 -4.53
CA LEU A 58 6.86 -37.63 -5.58
C LEU A 58 5.80 -36.71 -6.23
N THR A 59 4.58 -37.19 -6.41
CA THR A 59 3.50 -36.41 -7.02
C THR A 59 3.10 -35.22 -6.14
N ASP A 60 2.93 -35.45 -4.84
CA ASP A 60 2.58 -34.41 -3.88
C ASP A 60 3.71 -33.39 -3.72
N LYS A 61 4.97 -33.85 -3.75
CA LYS A 61 6.15 -32.97 -3.77
C LYS A 61 6.20 -32.06 -4.99
N ILE A 62 5.90 -32.59 -6.18
CA ILE A 62 5.87 -31.78 -7.41
C ILE A 62 4.76 -30.73 -7.34
N ALA A 63 3.56 -31.11 -6.86
CA ALA A 63 2.46 -30.17 -6.69
C ALA A 63 2.78 -29.09 -5.64
N ALA A 64 3.39 -29.48 -4.52
CA ALA A 64 3.83 -28.54 -3.49
C ALA A 64 4.91 -27.59 -3.99
N GLN A 65 5.86 -28.06 -4.81
CA GLN A 65 6.88 -27.22 -5.44
C GLN A 65 6.25 -26.15 -6.34
N GLN A 66 5.30 -26.53 -7.21
CA GLN A 66 4.60 -25.57 -8.08
C GLN A 66 3.80 -24.54 -7.27
N ASN A 67 3.11 -24.96 -6.22
CA ASN A 67 2.38 -24.04 -5.34
C ASN A 67 3.32 -23.11 -4.56
N HIS A 68 4.46 -23.62 -4.09
CA HIS A 68 5.47 -22.81 -3.43
C HIS A 68 6.05 -21.74 -4.36
N GLU A 69 6.38 -22.10 -5.61
CA GLU A 69 6.85 -21.15 -6.63
C GLU A 69 5.82 -20.07 -6.93
N ALA A 70 4.56 -20.44 -7.15
CA ALA A 70 3.47 -19.48 -7.36
C ALA A 70 3.30 -18.51 -6.18
N LEU A 71 3.53 -18.98 -4.95
CA LEU A 71 3.50 -18.13 -3.76
C LEU A 71 4.74 -17.23 -3.64
N CYS A 72 5.92 -17.66 -4.11
CA CYS A 72 7.08 -16.77 -4.22
C CYS A 72 6.78 -15.59 -5.16
N ASP A 73 6.25 -15.87 -6.34
CA ASP A 73 5.89 -14.83 -7.31
C ASP A 73 4.84 -13.87 -6.72
N LYS A 74 3.83 -14.42 -6.02
CA LYS A 74 2.82 -13.60 -5.33
C LYS A 74 3.44 -12.73 -4.23
N GLU A 75 4.36 -13.27 -3.42
CA GLU A 75 5.04 -12.51 -2.37
C GLU A 75 5.83 -11.34 -2.95
N ASP A 76 6.52 -11.56 -4.07
CA ASP A 76 7.29 -10.52 -4.75
C ASP A 76 6.41 -9.38 -5.25
N GLU A 77 5.24 -9.68 -5.85
CA GLU A 77 4.29 -8.66 -6.28
C GLU A 77 3.71 -7.88 -5.11
N LEU A 78 3.31 -8.56 -4.02
CA LEU A 78 2.83 -7.90 -2.81
C LEU A 78 3.92 -7.00 -2.18
N CYS A 79 5.18 -7.43 -2.20
CA CYS A 79 6.30 -6.61 -1.73
C CYS A 79 6.48 -5.35 -2.59
N LYS A 80 6.38 -5.45 -3.92
CA LYS A 80 6.42 -4.29 -4.82
C LYS A 80 5.28 -3.31 -4.55
N GLU A 81 4.07 -3.82 -4.33
CA GLU A 81 2.90 -2.98 -4.00
C GLU A 81 3.05 -2.29 -2.65
N LYS A 82 3.50 -3.02 -1.62
CA LYS A 82 3.86 -2.47 -0.31
C LYS A 82 4.85 -1.33 -0.45
N GLU A 83 5.94 -1.52 -1.20
CA GLU A 83 6.94 -0.47 -1.41
C GLU A 83 6.36 0.75 -2.13
N LYS A 84 5.52 0.56 -3.15
CA LYS A 84 4.85 1.67 -3.85
C LYS A 84 3.99 2.49 -2.88
N LEU A 85 3.20 1.84 -2.03
CA LEU A 85 2.38 2.52 -1.02
C LEU A 85 3.22 3.21 0.05
N GLN A 86 4.28 2.56 0.54
CA GLN A 86 5.22 3.15 1.50
C GLN A 86 5.93 4.39 0.95
N ARG A 87 6.21 4.44 -0.35
CA ARG A 87 6.76 5.64 -1.02
C ARG A 87 5.70 6.72 -1.28
N LYS A 88 4.43 6.34 -1.47
CA LYS A 88 3.32 7.25 -1.77
C LYS A 88 2.81 7.96 -0.51
N LEU A 89 2.67 7.25 0.61
CA LEU A 89 2.18 7.79 1.88
C LEU A 89 2.87 9.09 2.34
N PRO A 90 4.21 9.16 2.45
CA PRO A 90 4.88 10.38 2.91
C PRO A 90 4.65 11.55 1.94
N LYS A 91 4.48 11.28 0.64
CA LYS A 91 4.16 12.33 -0.35
C LYS A 91 2.75 12.87 -0.17
N LEU A 92 1.80 12.01 0.18
CA LEU A 92 0.42 12.43 0.49
C LEU A 92 0.36 13.21 1.81
N GLU A 93 1.09 12.77 2.83
CA GLU A 93 1.20 13.47 4.12
C GLU A 93 1.82 14.84 3.96
N GLU A 94 2.92 14.95 3.21
CA GLU A 94 3.55 16.23 2.88
C GLU A 94 2.61 17.14 2.09
N ARG A 95 1.88 16.59 1.10
CA ARG A 95 0.88 17.36 0.35
C ARG A 95 -0.25 17.85 1.25
N LYS A 96 -0.72 17.03 2.17
CA LYS A 96 -1.75 17.42 3.14
C LYS A 96 -1.26 18.58 4.00
N LYS A 97 -0.05 18.47 4.55
CA LYS A 97 0.59 19.53 5.34
C LYS A 97 0.70 20.84 4.56
N GLN A 98 1.19 20.79 3.32
CA GLN A 98 1.28 21.98 2.46
C GLN A 98 -0.10 22.62 2.18
N LEU A 99 -1.15 21.83 2.03
CA LEU A 99 -2.52 22.35 1.85
C LEU A 99 -3.08 22.95 3.14
N GLU A 100 -2.78 22.37 4.30
CA GLU A 100 -3.16 22.91 5.61
C GLU A 100 -2.46 24.25 5.87
N GLU A 101 -1.14 24.33 5.66
CA GLU A 101 -0.37 25.58 5.73
C GLU A 101 -0.92 26.64 4.77
N PHE A 102 -1.17 26.26 3.52
CA PHE A 102 -1.74 27.17 2.51
C PHE A 102 -3.14 27.67 2.87
N LYS A 103 -3.97 26.84 3.49
CA LYS A 103 -5.31 27.23 3.97
C LYS A 103 -5.22 28.24 5.11
N ASP A 104 -4.26 28.07 6.01
CA ASP A 104 -4.06 28.95 7.16
C ASP A 104 -3.52 30.32 6.73
N GLU A 105 -2.66 30.36 5.70
CA GLU A 105 -2.14 31.58 5.08
C GLU A 105 -3.09 32.22 4.06
N TRP A 106 -4.28 31.63 3.83
CA TRP A 106 -5.20 32.08 2.78
C TRP A 106 -5.78 33.47 3.06
N THR A 107 -5.45 34.43 2.18
CA THR A 107 -5.97 35.80 2.21
C THR A 107 -7.05 36.08 1.15
N GLY A 108 -7.47 35.07 0.39
CA GLY A 108 -8.49 35.18 -0.65
C GLY A 108 -9.92 35.03 -0.11
N PRO A 109 -10.93 34.94 -0.99
CA PRO A 109 -12.32 34.72 -0.60
C PRO A 109 -12.52 33.36 0.09
N ASP A 110 -13.49 33.27 0.99
CA ASP A 110 -13.90 32.00 1.63
C ASP A 110 -14.50 30.99 0.63
#